data_AF-E5R3H9-F1
#
_entry.id   AF-E5R3H9-F1
#
_cell.length_a   1.000
_cell.length_b   1.000
_cell.length_c   1.000
_cell.angle_alpha   90.00
_cell.angle_beta   90.00
_cell.angle_gamma   90.00
#
_symmetry.space_group_name_H-M   'P 1'
#
loop_
_entity.id
_entity.type
_entity.pdbx_description
1 polymer ?
#
loop_
_entity_poly.entity_id
_entity_poly.type
_entity_poly.pdbx_seq_one_letter_code
_entity_poly.pdbx_strand_id
1 'polypeptide(L)'
;MKTFRAFMFLMSFFMTYATMAVSKSSSGPVKGRLGKYFNEPGMDDSLRHYDIRFFNGVVKSADRVEILTDMIRAYLQFFRENGLETWIAHGTLLGWWWNGKMLPWDWDLDTQVSSDTLIYLGEYLNQTVYNYTGIKSDNRRKRQYLLDVNPASWDRHRGDGQNVIDARWTDISSGIFTDITGISELNDTEAGVLSDKNFHQYRNADIYPLRQSTCEGVSASVPFNYIDILATEYGNASLWRVTYENHSWSDVLQEWIPFSS
;
A
#
# COMPACT_ATOMS: atom_id res chain seq x y z
N MET A 1 -6.05 -40.74 -52.12
CA MET A 1 -5.38 -40.47 -50.82
C MET A 1 -4.48 -39.26 -51.03
N LYS A 2 -4.62 -38.08 -50.42
CA LYS A 2 -5.37 -37.59 -49.27
C LYS A 2 -5.76 -36.13 -49.57
N THR A 3 -7.00 -35.76 -49.24
CA THR A 3 -7.52 -34.39 -49.28
C THR A 3 -7.05 -33.64 -48.04
N PHE A 4 -6.42 -32.47 -48.22
CA PHE A 4 -6.13 -31.54 -47.12
C PHE A 4 -7.36 -30.65 -46.91
N ARG A 5 -8.10 -30.87 -45.81
CA ARG A 5 -9.08 -29.93 -45.27
C ARG A 5 -8.41 -29.14 -44.17
N ALA A 6 -8.10 -27.87 -44.42
CA ALA A 6 -7.74 -26.92 -43.39
C ALA A 6 -9.02 -26.53 -42.63
N PHE A 7 -9.11 -26.88 -41.35
CA PHE A 7 -10.11 -26.37 -40.43
C PHE A 7 -9.65 -24.98 -39.97
N MET A 8 -10.31 -23.92 -40.44
CA MET A 8 -10.24 -22.60 -39.82
C MET A 8 -11.13 -22.61 -38.58
N PHE A 9 -10.52 -22.60 -37.39
CA PHE A 9 -11.20 -22.25 -36.15
C PHE A 9 -11.32 -20.73 -36.08
N LEU A 10 -12.51 -20.17 -36.30
CA LEU A 10 -12.80 -18.79 -35.93
C LEU A 10 -13.03 -18.74 -34.42
N MET A 11 -12.03 -18.26 -33.67
CA MET A 11 -12.19 -17.88 -32.27
C MET A 11 -12.89 -16.51 -32.24
N SER A 12 -14.15 -16.50 -31.82
CA SER A 12 -14.92 -15.25 -31.64
C SER A 12 -14.43 -14.54 -30.38
N PHE A 13 -13.71 -13.44 -30.55
CA PHE A 13 -13.41 -12.49 -29.47
C PHE A 13 -14.66 -11.65 -29.19
N PHE A 14 -15.37 -11.93 -28.10
CA PHE A 14 -16.34 -10.99 -27.56
C PHE A 14 -15.60 -9.91 -26.77
N MET A 15 -15.23 -8.83 -27.46
CA MET A 15 -14.69 -7.63 -26.83
C MET A 15 -15.89 -6.78 -26.37
N THR A 16 -16.23 -6.89 -25.08
CA THR A 16 -17.26 -6.04 -24.48
C THR A 16 -16.66 -4.66 -24.28
N TYR A 17 -16.98 -3.72 -25.17
CA TYR A 17 -16.64 -2.31 -24.99
C TYR A 17 -17.53 -1.74 -23.89
N ALA A 18 -16.99 -1.58 -22.68
CA ALA A 18 -17.58 -0.69 -21.69
C ALA A 18 -17.34 0.75 -22.15
N THR A 19 -18.38 1.40 -22.65
CA THR A 19 -18.36 2.83 -22.97
C THR A 19 -18.34 3.63 -21.66
N MET A 20 -17.15 4.04 -21.20
CA MET A 20 -17.04 5.04 -20.14
C MET A 20 -17.28 6.43 -20.73
N ALA A 21 -18.35 7.09 -20.27
CA ALA A 21 -18.60 8.50 -20.55
C ALA A 21 -17.62 9.34 -19.72
N VAL A 22 -16.59 9.89 -20.36
CA VAL A 22 -15.70 10.89 -19.75
C VAL A 22 -16.43 12.23 -19.73
N SER A 23 -16.87 12.65 -18.55
CA SER A 23 -17.27 14.03 -18.29
C SER A 23 -16.02 14.91 -18.23
N LYS A 24 -15.75 15.69 -19.29
CA LYS A 24 -14.77 16.78 -19.24
C LYS A 24 -15.32 17.94 -18.42
N SER A 25 -15.06 17.95 -17.11
CA SER A 25 -15.15 19.19 -16.33
C SER A 25 -13.82 19.94 -16.43
N SER A 26 -13.77 20.92 -17.33
CA SER A 26 -12.67 21.88 -17.38
C SER A 26 -12.90 22.98 -16.33
N SER A 27 -12.35 22.78 -15.13
CA SER A 27 -12.11 23.88 -14.20
C SER A 27 -10.70 23.72 -13.65
N GLY A 28 -9.78 24.59 -14.07
CA GLY A 28 -8.46 24.69 -13.44
C GLY A 28 -8.62 24.96 -11.94
N PRO A 29 -7.73 24.42 -11.08
CA PRO A 29 -7.93 24.51 -9.64
C PRO A 29 -7.77 25.95 -9.17
N VAL A 30 -8.85 26.49 -8.59
CA VAL A 30 -8.79 27.70 -7.76
C VAL A 30 -7.90 27.36 -6.56
N LYS A 31 -6.80 28.11 -6.39
CA LYS A 31 -5.91 28.06 -5.20
C LYS A 31 -6.66 28.56 -3.95
N GLY A 32 -7.68 27.83 -3.52
CA GLY A 32 -8.16 27.84 -2.15
C GLY A 32 -7.25 26.97 -1.30
N ARG A 33 -7.04 27.34 -0.04
CA ARG A 33 -6.32 26.48 0.91
C ARG A 33 -7.15 25.20 1.08
N LEU A 34 -6.73 24.11 0.45
CA LEU A 34 -7.40 22.82 0.60
C LEU A 34 -7.32 22.44 2.08
N GLY A 35 -8.47 22.16 2.69
CA GLY A 35 -8.51 21.62 4.04
C GLY A 35 -7.84 20.25 4.13
N LYS A 36 -7.77 19.69 5.33
CA LYS A 36 -7.34 18.30 5.53
C LYS A 36 -8.29 17.36 4.78
N TYR A 37 -7.78 16.61 3.81
CA TYR A 37 -8.62 15.73 2.97
C TYR A 37 -9.04 14.48 3.73
N PHE A 38 -8.07 13.78 4.30
CA PHE A 38 -8.27 12.56 5.07
C PHE A 38 -8.52 12.86 6.54
N ASN A 39 -9.47 12.16 7.15
CA ASN A 39 -9.88 12.42 8.53
C ASN A 39 -10.03 11.10 9.30
N GLU A 40 -9.45 11.09 10.49
CA GLU A 40 -9.49 9.98 11.44
C GLU A 40 -10.54 10.27 12.53
N PRO A 41 -11.18 9.24 13.12
CA PRO A 41 -12.14 9.43 14.21
C PRO A 41 -11.48 9.94 15.51
N GLY A 42 -10.16 9.83 15.62
CA GLY A 42 -9.39 10.29 16.77
C GLY A 42 -7.89 10.27 16.50
N MET A 43 -7.12 10.78 17.46
CA MET A 43 -5.66 10.97 17.31
C MET A 43 -4.83 9.95 18.08
N ASP A 44 -5.44 9.14 18.95
CA ASP A 44 -4.74 8.05 19.62
C ASP A 44 -4.52 6.85 18.71
N ASP A 45 -3.58 5.99 19.08
CA ASP A 45 -3.16 4.81 18.32
C ASP A 45 -4.31 3.85 17.99
N SER A 46 -5.35 3.80 18.82
CA SER A 46 -6.50 2.94 18.55
C SER A 46 -7.46 3.51 17.51
N LEU A 47 -7.35 4.80 17.18
CA LEU A 47 -8.28 5.52 16.30
C LEU A 47 -7.63 6.12 15.06
N ARG A 48 -6.34 6.47 15.10
CA ARG A 48 -5.64 7.20 14.01
C ARG A 48 -5.41 6.38 12.73
N HIS A 49 -5.65 5.08 12.76
CA HIS A 49 -5.51 4.17 11.61
C HIS A 49 -6.87 3.78 11.00
N TYR A 50 -7.91 4.59 11.24
CA TYR A 50 -9.24 4.41 10.68
C TYR A 50 -9.69 5.64 9.89
N ASP A 51 -10.33 5.42 8.75
CA ASP A 51 -11.02 6.45 8.01
C ASP A 51 -12.39 6.69 8.62
N ILE A 52 -12.65 7.94 9.04
CA ILE A 52 -13.87 8.30 9.76
C ILE A 52 -15.16 8.01 8.96
N ARG A 53 -15.10 7.93 7.63
CA ARG A 53 -16.27 7.65 6.78
C ARG A 53 -16.77 6.22 6.92
N PHE A 54 -15.88 5.30 7.28
CA PHE A 54 -16.13 3.86 7.33
C PHE A 54 -15.95 3.28 8.75
N PHE A 55 -15.47 4.09 9.69
CA PHE A 55 -15.28 3.68 11.09
C PHE A 55 -16.59 3.24 11.75
N ASN A 56 -16.60 2.04 12.31
CA ASN A 56 -17.74 1.49 13.06
C ASN A 56 -17.36 0.89 14.42
N GLY A 57 -16.13 1.11 14.88
CA GLY A 57 -15.61 0.63 16.15
C GLY A 57 -14.17 0.11 16.03
N VAL A 58 -13.42 0.17 17.13
CA VAL A 58 -12.06 -0.37 17.19
C VAL A 58 -12.13 -1.90 17.14
N VAL A 59 -11.45 -2.50 16.16
CA VAL A 59 -11.39 -3.97 16.03
C VAL A 59 -10.45 -4.57 17.08
N LYS A 60 -10.68 -5.83 17.45
CA LYS A 60 -9.80 -6.56 18.35
C LYS A 60 -8.47 -6.87 17.67
N SER A 61 -7.40 -7.02 18.45
CA SER A 61 -6.05 -7.26 17.93
C SER A 61 -5.96 -8.45 16.96
N ALA A 62 -6.60 -9.59 17.28
CA ALA A 62 -6.60 -10.77 16.41
C ALA A 62 -7.30 -10.49 15.06
N ASP A 63 -8.44 -9.79 15.11
CA ASP A 63 -9.17 -9.39 13.90
C ASP A 63 -8.38 -8.37 13.08
N ARG A 64 -7.65 -7.45 13.74
CA ARG A 64 -6.77 -6.47 13.09
C ARG A 64 -5.69 -7.16 12.27
N VAL A 65 -4.97 -8.12 12.86
CA VAL A 65 -3.93 -8.88 12.15
C VAL A 65 -4.51 -9.53 10.90
N GLU A 66 -5.68 -10.18 11.01
CA GLU A 66 -6.33 -10.77 9.83
C GLU A 66 -6.75 -9.74 8.77
N ILE A 67 -7.25 -8.57 9.18
CA ILE A 67 -7.60 -7.48 8.26
C ILE A 67 -6.36 -6.97 7.53
N LEU A 68 -5.28 -6.68 8.26
CA LEU A 68 -4.02 -6.19 7.68
C LEU A 68 -3.39 -7.20 6.72
N THR A 69 -3.39 -8.49 7.08
CA THR A 69 -2.93 -9.57 6.19
C THR A 69 -3.72 -9.64 4.88
N ASP A 70 -5.07 -9.59 4.94
CA ASP A 70 -5.89 -9.58 3.72
C ASP A 70 -5.70 -8.28 2.94
N MET A 71 -5.49 -7.16 3.61
CA MET A 71 -5.33 -5.84 3.01
C MET A 71 -4.04 -5.75 2.20
N ILE A 72 -2.89 -6.15 2.76
CA ILE A 72 -1.63 -6.12 2.01
C ILE A 72 -1.65 -7.06 0.81
N ARG A 73 -2.29 -8.23 0.95
CA ARG A 73 -2.48 -9.18 -0.16
C ARG A 73 -3.31 -8.58 -1.27
N ALA A 74 -4.44 -7.97 -0.93
CA ALA A 74 -5.33 -7.32 -1.89
C ALA A 74 -4.64 -6.14 -2.57
N TYR A 75 -3.92 -5.31 -1.82
CA TYR A 75 -3.15 -4.18 -2.31
C TYR A 75 -2.12 -4.63 -3.36
N LEU A 76 -1.23 -5.57 -2.99
CA LEU A 76 -0.17 -6.05 -3.89
C LEU A 76 -0.76 -6.77 -5.12
N GLN A 77 -1.90 -7.46 -4.97
CA GLN A 77 -2.61 -8.06 -6.08
C GLN A 77 -3.20 -7.01 -7.03
N PHE A 78 -3.84 -5.96 -6.50
CA PHE A 78 -4.40 -4.87 -7.30
C PHE A 78 -3.33 -4.17 -8.15
N PHE A 79 -2.20 -3.81 -7.56
CA PHE A 79 -1.11 -3.16 -8.31
C PHE A 79 -0.56 -4.07 -9.41
N ARG A 80 -0.35 -5.36 -9.11
CA ARG A 80 0.11 -6.34 -10.10
C ARG A 80 -0.89 -6.55 -11.24
N GLU A 81 -2.18 -6.66 -10.94
CA GLU A 81 -3.24 -6.84 -11.94
C GLU A 81 -3.37 -5.64 -12.88
N ASN A 82 -3.05 -4.43 -12.39
CA ASN A 82 -3.04 -3.21 -13.20
C ASN A 82 -1.66 -2.92 -13.83
N GLY A 83 -0.64 -3.76 -13.61
CA GLY A 83 0.70 -3.55 -14.13
C GLY A 83 1.41 -2.31 -13.56
N LEU A 84 1.09 -1.94 -12.32
CA LEU A 84 1.63 -0.76 -11.63
C LEU A 84 2.74 -1.13 -10.66
N GLU A 85 3.75 -0.25 -10.56
CA GLU A 85 4.86 -0.42 -9.62
C GLU A 85 4.48 0.08 -8.23
N THR A 86 4.80 -0.72 -7.21
CA THR A 86 4.73 -0.32 -5.79
C THR A 86 5.69 -1.19 -4.98
N TRP A 87 6.05 -0.75 -3.79
CA TRP A 87 6.80 -1.54 -2.83
C TRP A 87 6.30 -1.30 -1.41
N ILE A 88 6.57 -2.27 -0.54
CA ILE A 88 6.34 -2.13 0.90
C ILE A 88 7.44 -1.27 1.52
N ALA A 89 7.07 -0.42 2.47
CA ALA A 89 7.96 0.56 3.09
C ALA A 89 7.83 0.52 4.63
N HIS A 90 8.64 1.31 5.32
CA HIS A 90 8.53 1.61 6.76
C HIS A 90 8.27 0.35 7.63
N GLY A 91 7.20 0.34 8.45
CA GLY A 91 6.89 -0.75 9.36
C GLY A 91 6.57 -2.06 8.64
N THR A 92 5.90 -1.97 7.49
CA THR A 92 5.60 -3.15 6.65
C THR A 92 6.87 -3.79 6.09
N LEU A 93 7.86 -2.97 5.69
CA LEU A 93 9.17 -3.46 5.26
C LEU A 93 9.95 -4.09 6.44
N LEU A 94 9.81 -3.53 7.65
CA LEU A 94 10.44 -4.10 8.86
C LEU A 94 9.83 -5.46 9.21
N GLY A 95 8.51 -5.62 9.17
CA GLY A 95 7.86 -6.92 9.32
C GLY A 95 8.35 -7.92 8.28
N TRP A 96 8.41 -7.48 7.01
CA TRP A 96 8.93 -8.30 5.92
C TRP A 96 10.37 -8.77 6.15
N TRP A 97 11.24 -7.92 6.70
CA TRP A 97 12.63 -8.29 7.00
C TRP A 97 12.74 -9.52 7.91
N TRP A 98 11.84 -9.65 8.89
CA TRP A 98 11.90 -10.75 9.87
C TRP A 98 11.47 -12.10 9.30
N ASN A 99 10.33 -12.18 8.62
CA ASN A 99 9.82 -13.43 8.03
C ASN A 99 8.89 -13.24 6.82
N GLY A 100 8.89 -12.06 6.21
CA GLY A 100 7.97 -11.76 5.13
C GLY A 100 6.52 -11.59 5.61
N LYS A 101 6.26 -11.30 6.88
CA LYS A 101 4.90 -11.11 7.45
C LYS A 101 4.75 -9.73 8.08
N MET A 102 3.52 -9.37 8.44
CA MET A 102 3.24 -8.20 9.28
C MET A 102 3.76 -8.41 10.71
N LEU A 103 4.18 -7.33 11.38
CA LEU A 103 4.48 -7.43 12.81
C LEU A 103 3.16 -7.60 13.59
N PRO A 104 3.10 -8.47 14.61
CA PRO A 104 1.85 -8.75 15.33
C PRO A 104 1.22 -7.54 16.05
N TRP A 105 2.03 -6.53 16.36
CA TRP A 105 1.61 -5.32 17.06
C TRP A 105 1.31 -4.14 16.13
N ASP A 106 1.58 -4.24 14.83
CA ASP A 106 1.33 -3.15 13.88
C ASP A 106 -0.16 -2.78 13.84
N TRP A 107 -0.41 -1.51 13.53
CA TRP A 107 -1.75 -0.93 13.46
C TRP A 107 -2.22 -0.69 12.02
N ASP A 108 -1.28 -0.49 11.11
CA ASP A 108 -1.51 -0.21 9.69
C ASP A 108 -0.46 -0.91 8.81
N LEU A 109 -0.50 -0.58 7.51
CA LEU A 109 0.52 -0.93 6.53
C LEU A 109 1.11 0.36 5.96
N ASP A 110 2.29 0.25 5.40
CA ASP A 110 3.03 1.34 4.77
C ASP A 110 3.49 0.91 3.38
N THR A 111 3.09 1.70 2.38
CA THR A 111 3.42 1.43 0.98
C THR A 111 3.85 2.70 0.28
N GLN A 112 4.72 2.52 -0.70
CA GLN A 112 5.20 3.62 -1.52
C GLN A 112 5.06 3.32 -3.00
N VAL A 113 4.98 4.38 -3.78
CA VAL A 113 4.87 4.38 -5.23
C VAL A 113 5.74 5.49 -5.83
N SER A 114 6.12 5.35 -7.09
CA SER A 114 6.73 6.45 -7.85
C SER A 114 5.71 7.56 -8.12
N SER A 115 6.19 8.78 -8.38
CA SER A 115 5.35 9.91 -8.81
C SER A 115 4.47 9.56 -10.01
N ASP A 116 5.04 8.87 -11.00
CA ASP A 116 4.33 8.51 -12.23
C ASP A 116 3.17 7.54 -11.93
N THR A 117 3.40 6.57 -11.05
CA THR A 117 2.35 5.67 -10.59
C THR A 117 1.28 6.45 -9.83
N LEU A 118 1.66 7.35 -8.92
CA LEU A 118 0.70 8.15 -8.16
C LEU A 118 -0.17 9.03 -9.07
N ILE A 119 0.41 9.66 -10.08
CA ILE A 119 -0.32 10.42 -11.11
C ILE A 119 -1.33 9.51 -11.81
N TYR A 120 -0.89 8.32 -12.25
CA TYR A 120 -1.76 7.35 -12.90
C TYR A 120 -2.93 6.92 -12.00
N LEU A 121 -2.66 6.63 -10.72
CA LEU A 121 -3.71 6.32 -9.75
C LEU A 121 -4.74 7.44 -9.68
N GLY A 122 -4.29 8.70 -9.60
CA GLY A 122 -5.16 9.87 -9.52
C GLY A 122 -6.02 10.10 -10.76
N GLU A 123 -5.44 9.95 -11.95
CA GLU A 123 -6.12 10.24 -13.22
C GLU A 123 -7.09 9.13 -13.66
N TYR A 124 -6.76 7.87 -13.39
CA TYR A 124 -7.45 6.73 -14.00
C TYR A 124 -8.11 5.78 -13.00
N LEU A 125 -7.63 5.71 -11.76
CA LEU A 125 -8.06 4.70 -10.78
C LEU A 125 -8.65 5.29 -9.49
N ASN A 126 -8.66 6.61 -9.33
CA ASN A 126 -9.20 7.25 -8.14
C ASN A 126 -10.68 6.87 -7.93
N GLN A 127 -11.07 6.61 -6.68
CA GLN A 127 -12.39 6.14 -6.26
C GLN A 127 -12.76 4.73 -6.77
N THR A 128 -11.77 3.92 -7.18
CA THR A 128 -12.00 2.52 -7.52
C THR A 128 -12.28 1.69 -6.28
N VAL A 129 -13.33 0.87 -6.32
CA VAL A 129 -13.61 -0.16 -5.32
C VAL A 129 -13.15 -1.52 -5.83
N TYR A 130 -12.17 -2.12 -5.15
CA TYR A 130 -11.62 -3.43 -5.45
C TYR A 130 -12.26 -4.52 -4.60
N ASN A 131 -12.74 -5.60 -5.23
CA ASN A 131 -13.33 -6.74 -4.54
C ASN A 131 -12.29 -7.83 -4.33
N TYR A 132 -12.03 -8.18 -3.08
CA TYR A 132 -11.07 -9.22 -2.70
C TYR A 132 -11.77 -10.39 -2.03
N THR A 133 -11.28 -11.61 -2.27
CA THR A 133 -11.72 -12.81 -1.55
C THR A 133 -10.50 -13.46 -0.91
N GLY A 134 -10.50 -13.55 0.42
CA GLY A 134 -9.41 -14.12 1.21
C GLY A 134 -9.06 -15.56 0.81
N ILE A 135 -7.82 -15.94 1.11
CA ILE A 135 -7.21 -17.20 0.68
C ILE A 135 -7.39 -18.31 1.74
N LYS A 136 -7.73 -17.98 3.00
CA LYS A 136 -8.01 -18.98 4.04
C LYS A 136 -9.19 -19.87 3.62
N SER A 137 -8.94 -21.18 3.55
CA SER A 137 -9.82 -22.19 2.95
C SER A 137 -11.09 -22.47 3.76
N ASP A 138 -11.07 -22.22 5.06
CA ASP A 138 -12.15 -22.43 6.01
C ASP A 138 -13.11 -21.23 6.12
N ASN A 139 -12.68 -20.03 5.71
CA ASN A 139 -13.48 -18.81 5.78
C ASN A 139 -13.05 -17.79 4.72
N ARG A 140 -13.46 -18.00 3.46
CA ARG A 140 -13.20 -17.08 2.34
C ARG A 140 -14.00 -15.78 2.52
N ARG A 141 -13.48 -14.89 3.34
CA ARG A 141 -14.07 -13.58 3.60
C ARG A 141 -13.97 -12.72 2.35
N LYS A 142 -15.08 -12.07 2.01
CA LYS A 142 -15.12 -11.06 0.95
C LYS A 142 -14.86 -9.71 1.60
N ARG A 143 -13.96 -8.93 0.99
CA ARG A 143 -13.63 -7.56 1.39
C ARG A 143 -13.73 -6.64 0.20
N GLN A 144 -14.01 -5.38 0.49
CA GLN A 144 -14.01 -4.32 -0.51
C GLN A 144 -13.06 -3.23 -0.05
N TYR A 145 -12.16 -2.84 -0.94
CA TYR A 145 -11.18 -1.80 -0.66
C TYR A 145 -11.40 -0.60 -1.57
N LEU A 146 -11.45 0.59 -0.99
CA LEU A 146 -11.50 1.84 -1.74
C LEU A 146 -10.08 2.38 -1.94
N LEU A 147 -9.69 2.58 -3.20
CA LEU A 147 -8.56 3.43 -3.56
C LEU A 147 -9.04 4.88 -3.63
N ASP A 148 -8.54 5.72 -2.73
CA ASP A 148 -8.90 7.14 -2.64
C ASP A 148 -7.65 8.00 -2.75
N VAL A 149 -7.52 8.77 -3.83
CA VAL A 149 -6.37 9.64 -4.08
C VAL A 149 -6.69 11.06 -3.63
N ASN A 150 -5.85 11.59 -2.76
CA ASN A 150 -5.95 12.96 -2.27
C ASN A 150 -5.83 13.96 -3.44
N PRO A 151 -6.78 14.87 -3.65
CA PRO A 151 -6.68 15.91 -4.66
C PRO A 151 -5.47 16.85 -4.51
N ALA A 152 -4.83 16.88 -3.34
CA ALA A 152 -3.58 17.60 -3.10
C ALA A 152 -2.31 16.76 -3.43
N SER A 153 -2.45 15.55 -3.97
CA SER A 153 -1.32 14.68 -4.35
C SER A 153 -0.41 15.27 -5.42
N TRP A 154 -0.93 16.17 -6.26
CA TRP A 154 -0.14 16.86 -7.29
C TRP A 154 0.88 17.85 -6.70
N ASP A 155 0.57 18.48 -5.55
CA ASP A 155 1.53 19.33 -4.87
C ASP A 155 2.43 18.44 -4.04
N ARG A 156 3.70 18.32 -4.45
CA ARG A 156 4.66 17.44 -3.78
C ARG A 156 5.31 18.07 -2.54
N HIS A 157 4.99 19.31 -2.21
CA HIS A 157 5.46 19.95 -0.98
C HIS A 157 4.57 19.59 0.21
N ARG A 158 5.14 19.64 1.43
CA ARG A 158 4.40 19.39 2.67
C ARG A 158 3.25 20.38 2.91
N GLY A 159 3.43 21.64 2.49
CA GLY A 159 2.50 22.72 2.80
C GLY A 159 2.33 22.94 4.32
N ASP A 160 1.10 23.04 4.78
CA ASP A 160 0.76 23.18 6.21
C ASP A 160 0.65 21.83 6.96
N GLY A 161 1.06 20.73 6.34
CA GLY A 161 1.11 19.40 6.94
C GLY A 161 -0.23 18.66 6.96
N GLN A 162 -1.31 19.25 6.45
CA GLN A 162 -2.64 18.62 6.44
C GLN A 162 -2.83 17.58 5.33
N ASN A 163 -2.00 17.63 4.29
CA ASN A 163 -2.13 16.78 3.10
C ASN A 163 -0.81 16.08 2.75
N VAL A 164 -0.15 15.55 3.79
CA VAL A 164 1.10 14.78 3.67
C VAL A 164 0.86 13.42 3.01
N ILE A 165 -0.30 12.81 3.23
CA ILE A 165 -0.66 11.53 2.62
C ILE A 165 -1.29 11.74 1.24
N ASP A 166 -0.79 10.98 0.27
CA ASP A 166 -1.15 11.12 -1.15
C ASP A 166 -2.36 10.29 -1.57
N ALA A 167 -2.50 9.08 -1.05
CA ALA A 167 -3.67 8.24 -1.28
C ALA A 167 -3.87 7.24 -0.14
N ARG A 168 -5.06 6.66 -0.06
CA ARG A 168 -5.40 5.59 0.87
C ARG A 168 -5.98 4.39 0.15
N TRP A 169 -5.68 3.23 0.72
CA TRP A 169 -6.34 1.97 0.42
C TRP A 169 -7.11 1.52 1.65
N THR A 170 -8.44 1.64 1.62
CA THR A 170 -9.30 1.54 2.81
C THR A 170 -10.21 0.33 2.75
N ASP A 171 -10.21 -0.53 3.77
CA ASP A 171 -11.25 -1.56 3.95
C ASP A 171 -12.56 -0.90 4.34
N ILE A 172 -13.52 -0.87 3.41
CA ILE A 172 -14.81 -0.19 3.57
C ILE A 172 -15.63 -0.77 4.73
N SER A 173 -15.38 -2.04 5.11
CA SER A 173 -16.16 -2.72 6.14
C SER A 173 -15.73 -2.39 7.57
N SER A 174 -14.45 -2.08 7.78
CA SER A 174 -13.87 -1.80 9.11
C SER A 174 -13.42 -0.34 9.25
N GLY A 175 -13.13 0.32 8.13
CA GLY A 175 -12.51 1.63 8.07
C GLY A 175 -10.99 1.63 8.25
N ILE A 176 -10.35 0.49 8.50
CA ILE A 176 -8.88 0.42 8.53
C ILE A 176 -8.35 0.75 7.14
N PHE A 177 -7.27 1.54 7.07
CA PHE A 177 -6.60 1.87 5.82
C PHE A 177 -5.11 1.62 5.89
N THR A 178 -4.47 1.61 4.73
CA THR A 178 -3.04 1.88 4.57
C THR A 178 -2.84 3.13 3.74
N ASP A 179 -1.83 3.91 4.12
CA ASP A 179 -1.39 5.06 3.37
C ASP A 179 -0.51 4.63 2.18
N ILE A 180 -0.73 5.28 1.05
CA ILE A 180 0.08 5.16 -0.17
C ILE A 180 0.83 6.48 -0.31
N THR A 181 2.15 6.42 -0.19
CA THR A 181 3.01 7.61 -0.24
C THR A 181 3.78 7.67 -1.55
N GLY A 182 3.66 8.77 -2.28
CA GLY A 182 4.45 9.00 -3.48
C GLY A 182 5.85 9.51 -3.13
N ILE A 183 6.87 8.96 -3.79
CA ILE A 183 8.22 9.54 -3.78
C ILE A 183 8.60 10.10 -5.15
N SER A 184 9.29 11.23 -5.14
CA SER A 184 9.73 11.93 -6.35
C SER A 184 10.98 12.76 -6.07
N GLU A 185 11.73 13.15 -7.09
CA GLU A 185 12.75 14.18 -6.92
C GLU A 185 12.07 15.52 -6.64
N LEU A 186 12.21 16.03 -5.40
CA LEU A 186 11.60 17.30 -4.98
C LEU A 186 12.53 18.49 -5.08
N ASN A 187 13.84 18.23 -5.09
CA ASN A 187 14.87 19.26 -5.04
C ASN A 187 15.70 19.24 -6.31
N ASP A 188 15.51 20.25 -7.17
CA ASP A 188 16.25 20.40 -8.42
C ASP A 188 17.78 20.53 -8.22
N THR A 189 18.24 20.84 -7.00
CA THR A 189 19.68 20.95 -6.69
C THR A 189 20.31 19.65 -6.21
N GLU A 190 19.53 18.63 -5.86
CA GLU A 190 20.00 17.34 -5.35
C GLU A 190 19.50 16.19 -6.22
N ALA A 191 19.96 16.18 -7.47
CA ALA A 191 19.64 15.13 -8.43
C ALA A 191 19.93 13.73 -7.85
N GLY A 192 19.00 12.79 -8.06
CA GLY A 192 19.09 11.43 -7.54
C GLY A 192 18.63 11.26 -6.08
N VAL A 193 18.07 12.29 -5.44
CA VAL A 193 17.40 12.18 -4.14
C VAL A 193 15.88 12.19 -4.33
N LEU A 194 15.26 11.08 -3.98
CA LEU A 194 13.81 10.93 -3.93
C LEU A 194 13.32 11.33 -2.54
N SER A 195 12.17 11.99 -2.46
CA SER A 195 11.57 12.39 -1.19
C SER A 195 10.06 12.32 -1.21
N ASP A 196 9.48 12.11 -0.04
CA ASP A 196 8.05 12.27 0.20
C ASP A 196 7.72 13.61 0.87
N LYS A 197 6.43 13.86 1.14
CA LYS A 197 5.93 15.06 1.82
C LYS A 197 6.24 15.08 3.32
N ASN A 198 6.69 13.97 3.88
CA ASN A 198 6.99 13.80 5.29
C ASN A 198 8.47 13.87 5.63
N PHE A 199 9.30 14.35 4.69
CA PHE A 199 10.74 14.52 4.83
C PHE A 199 11.53 13.21 4.86
N HIS A 200 10.95 12.08 4.45
CA HIS A 200 11.75 10.90 4.16
C HIS A 200 12.49 11.12 2.84
N GLN A 201 13.78 10.79 2.85
CA GLN A 201 14.66 10.95 1.71
C GLN A 201 15.41 9.66 1.43
N TYR A 202 15.53 9.33 0.16
CA TYR A 202 16.22 8.14 -0.32
C TYR A 202 17.10 8.51 -1.50
N ARG A 203 18.27 7.89 -1.66
CA ARG A 203 18.93 7.95 -2.96
C ARG A 203 18.15 7.07 -3.92
N ASN A 204 18.13 7.44 -5.20
CA ASN A 204 17.53 6.62 -6.23
C ASN A 204 18.10 5.18 -6.23
N ALA A 205 19.39 5.02 -5.95
CA ALA A 205 20.05 3.72 -5.85
C ALA A 205 19.68 2.91 -4.59
N ASP A 206 19.09 3.54 -3.56
CA ASP A 206 18.59 2.83 -2.38
C ASP A 206 17.22 2.18 -2.68
N ILE A 207 16.43 2.79 -3.56
CA ILE A 207 15.13 2.26 -3.99
C ILE A 207 15.29 1.31 -5.17
N TYR A 208 16.00 1.74 -6.23
CA TYR A 208 16.00 1.06 -7.52
C TYR A 208 17.32 0.34 -7.83
N PRO A 209 17.26 -0.80 -8.57
CA PRO A 209 16.05 -1.50 -8.99
C PRO A 209 15.38 -2.21 -7.80
N LEU A 210 14.04 -2.21 -7.79
CA LEU A 210 13.28 -2.94 -6.78
C LEU A 210 13.61 -4.44 -6.81
N ARG A 211 13.65 -5.07 -5.64
CA ARG A 211 13.87 -6.51 -5.49
C ARG A 211 12.54 -7.23 -5.38
N GLN A 212 12.36 -8.29 -6.17
CA GLN A 212 11.20 -9.17 -6.08
C GLN A 212 11.33 -10.09 -4.87
N SER A 213 10.24 -10.23 -4.10
CA SER A 213 10.16 -11.06 -2.91
C SER A 213 8.71 -11.51 -2.67
N THR A 214 8.41 -12.01 -1.47
CA THR A 214 7.06 -12.33 -1.02
C THR A 214 6.76 -11.66 0.32
N CYS A 215 5.55 -11.12 0.46
CA CYS A 215 5.00 -10.62 1.72
C CYS A 215 3.63 -11.29 1.95
N GLU A 216 3.40 -11.82 3.14
CA GLU A 216 2.19 -12.57 3.51
C GLU A 216 1.83 -13.67 2.49
N GLY A 217 2.84 -14.29 1.88
CA GLY A 217 2.66 -15.36 0.89
C GLY A 217 2.24 -14.91 -0.51
N VAL A 218 2.22 -13.62 -0.81
CA VAL A 218 2.01 -13.10 -2.18
C VAL A 218 3.23 -12.36 -2.69
N SER A 219 3.39 -12.25 -4.01
CA SER A 219 4.48 -11.50 -4.64
C SER A 219 4.47 -10.04 -4.20
N ALA A 220 5.64 -9.54 -3.79
CA ALA A 220 5.88 -8.19 -3.33
C ALA A 220 7.19 -7.65 -3.91
N SER A 221 7.34 -6.32 -3.92
CA SER A 221 8.61 -5.66 -4.20
C SER A 221 9.11 -4.93 -2.96
N VAL A 222 10.43 -4.87 -2.80
CA VAL A 222 11.12 -4.12 -1.73
C VAL A 222 12.22 -3.23 -2.32
N PRO A 223 12.62 -2.14 -1.63
CA PRO A 223 13.75 -1.31 -2.03
C PRO A 223 15.05 -2.10 -2.22
N PHE A 224 15.96 -1.62 -3.08
CA PHE A 224 17.24 -2.27 -3.32
C PHE A 224 18.11 -2.35 -2.05
N ASN A 225 18.21 -1.25 -1.31
CA ASN A 225 19.04 -1.11 -0.12
C ASN A 225 18.19 -1.09 1.17
N TYR A 226 17.25 -2.03 1.27
CA TYR A 226 16.29 -2.08 2.38
C TYR A 226 16.95 -2.15 3.77
N ILE A 227 18.15 -2.73 3.90
CA ILE A 227 18.87 -2.82 5.20
C ILE A 227 19.22 -1.43 5.70
N ASP A 228 19.87 -0.61 4.87
CA ASP A 228 20.28 0.74 5.25
C ASP A 228 19.07 1.65 5.47
N ILE A 229 18.01 1.48 4.68
CA ILE A 229 16.74 2.19 4.88
C ILE A 229 16.17 1.88 6.26
N LEU A 230 15.99 0.60 6.59
CA LEU A 230 15.45 0.18 7.90
C LEU A 230 16.35 0.58 9.06
N ALA A 231 17.67 0.46 8.90
CA ALA A 231 18.65 0.85 9.90
C ALA A 231 18.65 2.36 10.15
N THR A 232 18.46 3.17 9.12
CA THR A 232 18.37 4.63 9.23
C THR A 232 17.09 5.04 9.94
N GLU A 233 15.97 4.36 9.64
CA GLU A 233 14.65 4.71 10.16
C GLU A 233 14.41 4.21 11.59
N TYR A 234 14.73 2.94 11.86
CA TYR A 234 14.41 2.26 13.13
C TYR A 234 15.66 1.98 14.00
N GLY A 235 16.85 2.33 13.50
CA GLY A 235 18.13 2.01 14.14
C GLY A 235 18.54 0.54 13.94
N ASN A 236 19.84 0.27 13.94
CA ASN A 236 20.39 -1.09 13.72
C ASN A 236 19.76 -2.18 14.61
N ALA A 237 19.34 -1.83 15.83
CA ALA A 237 18.74 -2.77 16.77
C ALA A 237 17.42 -3.37 16.28
N SER A 238 16.68 -2.70 15.40
CA SER A 238 15.43 -3.22 14.83
C SER A 238 15.63 -4.50 14.00
N LEU A 239 16.84 -4.71 13.48
CA LEU A 239 17.18 -5.82 12.59
C LEU A 239 17.67 -7.08 13.31
N TRP A 240 17.92 -7.00 14.63
CA TRP A 240 18.45 -8.13 15.41
C TRP A 240 17.92 -8.24 16.84
N ARG A 241 17.22 -7.24 17.38
CA ARG A 241 16.65 -7.32 18.72
C ARG A 241 15.48 -8.29 18.71
N VAL A 242 15.62 -9.39 19.43
CA VAL A 242 14.65 -10.50 19.50
C VAL A 242 13.54 -10.33 20.55
N THR A 243 13.41 -9.15 21.15
CA THR A 243 12.32 -8.84 22.10
C THR A 243 11.80 -7.42 21.88
N TYR A 244 10.49 -7.29 21.67
CA TYR A 244 9.83 -6.01 21.41
C TYR A 244 8.31 -6.16 21.61
N GLU A 245 7.62 -5.10 22.04
CA GLU A 245 6.13 -5.05 22.15
C GLU A 245 5.49 -6.29 22.79
N ASN A 246 6.02 -6.78 23.90
CA ASN A 246 5.55 -8.00 24.59
C ASN A 246 5.66 -9.30 23.78
N HIS A 247 6.57 -9.37 22.82
CA HIS A 247 6.87 -10.55 22.03
C HIS A 247 8.36 -10.90 22.09
N SER A 248 8.66 -12.18 21.88
CA SER A 248 10.00 -12.70 21.58
C SER A 248 10.04 -13.34 20.21
N TRP A 249 11.12 -13.12 19.49
CA TRP A 249 11.41 -13.86 18.25
C TRP A 249 11.75 -15.32 18.56
N SER A 250 11.14 -16.25 17.83
CA SER A 250 11.45 -17.67 17.88
C SER A 250 12.26 -18.09 16.66
N ASP A 251 13.53 -18.45 16.86
CA ASP A 251 14.39 -18.95 15.77
C ASP A 251 13.90 -20.29 15.19
N VAL A 252 13.13 -21.07 15.97
CA VAL A 252 12.58 -22.36 15.52
C VAL A 252 11.39 -22.16 14.60
N LEU A 253 10.47 -21.26 14.97
CA LEU A 253 9.26 -21.00 14.20
C LEU A 253 9.47 -19.94 13.12
N GLN A 254 10.54 -19.14 13.22
CA GLN A 254 10.76 -17.93 12.44
C GLN A 254 9.57 -16.95 12.58
N GLU A 255 9.11 -16.78 13.83
CA GLU A 255 7.93 -15.98 14.16
C GLU A 255 8.09 -15.21 15.47
N TRP A 256 7.42 -14.07 15.55
CA TRP A 256 7.23 -13.31 16.78
C TRP A 256 6.13 -13.96 17.64
N ILE A 257 6.50 -14.43 18.83
CA ILE A 257 5.61 -15.12 19.76
C ILE A 257 5.32 -14.20 20.94
N PRO A 258 4.04 -13.98 21.32
CA PRO A 258 3.70 -13.17 22.48
C PRO A 258 4.27 -13.82 23.75
N PHE A 259 4.71 -13.00 24.70
CA PHE A 259 5.04 -13.49 26.03
C PHE A 259 3.80 -14.18 26.61
N SER A 260 3.98 -15.41 27.09
CA SER A 260 2.93 -16.13 27.79
C SER A 260 2.49 -15.33 29.02
N SER A 261 1.21 -14.95 29.04
CA SER A 261 0.53 -14.41 30.23
C SER A 261 0.32 -15.48 31.29
#